data_AF-A0ABD3XXL2-F1
#
_entry.id   AF-A0ABD3XXL2-F1
#
_cell.length_a   1.000
_cell.length_b   1.000
_cell.length_c   1.000
_cell.angle_alpha   90.00
_cell.angle_beta   90.00
_cell.angle_gamma   90.00
#
_symmetry.space_group_name_H-M   'P 1'
#
loop_
_entity.id
_entity.type
_entity.pdbx_description
1 polymer ?
#
loop_
_entity_poly.entity_id
_entity_poly.type
_entity_poly.pdbx_seq_one_letter_code
_entity_poly.pdbx_strand_id
1 'polypeptide(L)'
;MFGMDLKEIELDPIPALFQKSELTDIILIVEGKELHFAKYPLIAGSTVFANMIKDSKDKSRLVLHDVPFYDMIMFLECLHPETLQIITDANLEQVARIAHRFKHKGILYRCEEYIIEKFNQVPESKDRMYPKFFFHLKVADKCEMEKAVQVGVSSERVEKAYYSGSNDYYSKTKGYEDNDDFKKLTADTKIQILSRRLRSTEKGIRSIPSKALSSTEPSLWR
;
A
#
# COMPACT_ATOMS: atom_id res chain seq x y z
N MET A 1 -2.27 36.64 -35.44
CA MET A 1 -3.50 36.13 -34.81
C MET A 1 -3.37 34.61 -34.78
N PHE A 2 -2.70 34.07 -33.76
CA PHE A 2 -2.47 32.63 -33.64
C PHE A 2 -3.72 32.02 -33.01
N GLY A 3 -4.62 31.51 -33.84
CA GLY A 3 -5.67 30.60 -33.39
C GLY A 3 -5.01 29.28 -33.04
N MET A 4 -4.74 29.07 -31.74
CA MET A 4 -4.43 27.74 -31.24
C MET A 4 -5.76 27.02 -31.10
N ASP A 5 -6.01 26.06 -32.00
CA ASP A 5 -7.06 25.07 -31.83
C ASP A 5 -6.86 24.39 -30.47
N LEU A 6 -7.77 24.71 -29.55
CA LEU A 6 -8.01 23.90 -28.36
C LEU A 6 -8.50 22.55 -28.87
N LYS A 7 -7.59 21.60 -29.05
CA LYS A 7 -7.95 20.19 -29.15
C LYS A 7 -8.89 19.92 -27.99
N GLU A 8 -10.13 19.55 -28.31
CA GLU A 8 -11.08 19.00 -27.35
C GLU A 8 -10.32 17.99 -26.49
N ILE A 9 -10.17 18.32 -25.21
CA ILE A 9 -9.69 17.36 -24.23
C ILE A 9 -10.80 16.31 -24.21
N GLU A 10 -10.56 15.14 -24.80
CA GLU A 10 -11.43 13.99 -24.61
C GLU A 10 -11.52 13.74 -23.10
N LEU A 11 -12.58 14.26 -22.48
CA LEU A 11 -12.87 13.94 -21.10
C LEU A 11 -13.19 12.46 -21.07
N ASP A 12 -12.37 11.69 -20.36
CA ASP A 12 -12.70 10.30 -20.09
C ASP A 12 -14.14 10.18 -19.59
N PRO A 13 -14.96 9.32 -20.21
CA PRO A 13 -16.38 9.26 -19.92
C PRO A 13 -16.60 8.85 -18.47
N ILE A 14 -17.55 9.51 -17.80
CA ILE A 14 -17.96 9.13 -16.45
C ILE A 14 -18.58 7.71 -16.53
N PRO A 15 -18.10 6.74 -15.73
CA PRO A 15 -18.67 5.40 -15.74
C PRO A 15 -20.17 5.43 -15.45
N ALA A 16 -20.94 4.59 -16.14
CA ALA A 16 -22.41 4.55 -16.01
C ALA A 16 -22.88 4.37 -14.55
N LEU A 17 -22.08 3.69 -13.73
CA LEU A 17 -22.30 3.47 -12.31
C LEU A 17 -22.44 4.77 -11.49
N PHE A 18 -21.81 5.86 -11.93
CA PHE A 18 -21.76 7.14 -11.23
C PHE A 18 -22.58 8.22 -11.92
N GLN A 19 -23.50 7.83 -12.80
CA GLN A 19 -24.52 8.71 -13.35
C GLN A 19 -25.70 8.85 -12.37
N LYS A 20 -26.48 9.92 -12.54
CA LYS A 20 -27.65 10.19 -11.69
C LYS A 20 -28.64 9.03 -11.75
N SER A 21 -29.08 8.58 -10.58
CA SER A 21 -30.18 7.63 -10.44
C SER A 21 -31.03 7.95 -9.20
N GLU A 22 -32.18 7.28 -9.08
CA GLU A 22 -33.08 7.38 -7.92
C GLU A 22 -32.43 6.97 -6.60
N LEU A 23 -31.32 6.24 -6.64
CA LEU A 23 -30.58 5.75 -5.46
C LEU A 23 -29.44 6.68 -5.04
N THR A 24 -29.17 7.73 -5.82
CA THR A 24 -28.08 8.69 -5.55
C THR A 24 -28.62 9.94 -4.86
N ASP A 25 -27.98 10.35 -3.78
CA ASP A 25 -28.40 11.49 -2.93
C ASP A 25 -27.24 12.46 -2.60
N ILE A 26 -26.08 12.26 -3.23
CA ILE A 26 -24.93 13.17 -3.23
C ILE A 26 -24.23 13.20 -4.59
N ILE A 27 -23.70 14.36 -4.94
CA ILE A 27 -22.80 14.59 -6.07
C ILE A 27 -21.41 14.88 -5.50
N LEU A 28 -20.44 14.04 -5.82
CA LEU A 28 -19.02 14.27 -5.53
C LEU A 28 -18.40 14.97 -6.74
N ILE A 29 -17.77 16.13 -6.52
CA ILE A 29 -17.09 16.88 -7.57
C ILE A 29 -15.60 16.65 -7.42
N VAL A 30 -15.02 15.92 -8.37
CA VAL A 30 -13.60 15.50 -8.36
C VAL A 30 -12.96 15.93 -9.67
N GLU A 31 -11.92 16.77 -9.60
CA GLU A 31 -11.27 17.35 -10.80
C GLU A 31 -12.27 18.00 -11.78
N GLY A 32 -13.32 18.63 -11.24
CA GLY A 32 -14.38 19.27 -12.02
C GLY A 32 -15.42 18.31 -12.63
N LYS A 33 -15.25 16.99 -12.47
CA LYS A 33 -16.20 15.98 -12.92
C LYS A 33 -17.20 15.62 -11.81
N GLU A 34 -18.46 15.44 -12.18
CA GLU A 34 -19.54 15.09 -11.25
C GLU A 34 -19.73 13.56 -11.17
N LEU A 35 -19.69 13.02 -9.95
CA LEU A 35 -19.95 11.62 -9.65
C LEU A 35 -21.18 11.53 -8.73
N HIS A 36 -22.26 10.96 -9.25
CA HIS A 36 -23.46 10.70 -8.46
C HIS A 36 -23.27 9.44 -7.62
N PHE A 37 -23.58 9.52 -6.32
CA PHE A 37 -23.39 8.41 -5.39
C PHE A 37 -24.40 8.45 -4.25
N ALA A 38 -24.41 7.40 -3.42
CA ALA A 38 -25.18 7.34 -2.19
C ALA A 38 -24.34 7.79 -0.98
N LYS A 39 -24.89 8.61 -0.09
CA LYS A 39 -24.22 9.11 1.12
C LYS A 39 -23.90 7.99 2.09
N TYR A 40 -24.82 7.04 2.24
CA TYR A 40 -24.75 6.05 3.30
C TYR A 40 -23.43 5.24 3.29
N PRO A 41 -23.01 4.62 2.17
CA PRO A 41 -21.73 3.89 2.14
C PRO A 41 -20.53 4.76 2.50
N LEU A 42 -20.52 6.05 2.13
CA LEU A 42 -19.43 6.98 2.46
C LEU A 42 -19.36 7.24 3.96
N ILE A 43 -20.48 7.63 4.58
CA ILE A 43 -20.51 8.07 5.98
C ILE A 43 -20.49 6.89 6.97
N ALA A 44 -20.99 5.72 6.56
CA ALA A 44 -21.03 4.53 7.42
C ALA A 44 -19.62 4.09 7.85
N GLY A 45 -18.63 4.22 6.95
CA GLY A 45 -17.25 3.88 7.26
C GLY A 45 -16.34 5.06 7.59
N SER A 46 -16.78 6.31 7.40
CA SER A 46 -15.93 7.50 7.51
C SER A 46 -16.61 8.64 8.27
N THR A 47 -16.03 8.98 9.43
CA THR A 47 -16.39 10.21 10.16
C THR A 47 -15.96 11.47 9.42
N VAL A 48 -14.93 11.39 8.57
CA VAL A 48 -14.47 12.52 7.75
C VAL A 48 -15.52 12.88 6.71
N PHE A 49 -16.03 11.92 5.93
CA PHE A 49 -17.12 12.17 4.99
C PHE A 49 -18.39 12.66 5.71
N ALA A 50 -18.73 12.06 6.86
CA ALA A 50 -19.87 12.50 7.66
C ALA A 50 -19.77 13.98 8.06
N ASN A 51 -18.60 14.41 8.55
CA ASN A 51 -18.36 15.80 8.93
C ASN A 51 -18.32 16.72 7.71
N MET A 52 -17.62 16.34 6.63
CA MET A 52 -17.56 17.13 5.39
C MET A 52 -18.95 17.39 4.80
N ILE A 53 -19.82 16.39 4.78
CA ILE A 53 -21.21 16.55 4.29
C ILE A 53 -22.02 17.43 5.24
N LYS A 54 -21.85 17.25 6.56
CA LYS A 54 -22.55 18.03 7.57
C LYS A 54 -22.19 19.52 7.51
N ASP A 55 -20.92 19.82 7.31
CA ASP A 55 -20.35 21.18 7.31
C ASP A 55 -20.47 21.85 5.93
N SER A 56 -20.80 21.10 4.88
CA SER A 56 -21.06 21.66 3.55
C SER A 56 -22.29 22.57 3.55
N LYS A 57 -22.17 23.73 2.90
CA LYS A 57 -23.30 24.63 2.62
C LYS A 57 -24.36 23.93 1.78
N ASP A 58 -23.93 23.06 0.87
CA ASP A 58 -24.80 22.21 0.06
C ASP A 58 -24.60 20.74 0.47
N LYS A 59 -25.53 20.22 1.27
CA LYS A 59 -25.48 18.83 1.74
C LYS A 59 -25.68 17.80 0.62
N SER A 60 -26.00 18.23 -0.60
CA SER A 60 -26.14 17.37 -1.78
C SER A 60 -24.92 17.40 -2.70
N ARG A 61 -23.97 18.33 -2.48
CA ARG A 61 -22.77 18.49 -3.32
C ARG A 61 -21.51 18.60 -2.47
N LEU A 62 -20.52 17.77 -2.75
CA LEU A 62 -19.25 17.79 -2.04
C LEU A 62 -18.08 17.91 -3.02
N VAL A 63 -17.34 19.01 -2.94
CA VAL A 63 -16.14 19.22 -3.74
C VAL A 63 -14.94 18.59 -3.04
N LEU A 64 -14.24 17.70 -3.74
CA LEU A 64 -13.06 17.01 -3.23
C LEU A 64 -11.82 17.49 -4.00
N HIS A 65 -11.00 18.29 -3.31
CA HIS A 65 -9.74 18.80 -3.85
C HIS A 65 -8.61 17.77 -3.70
N ASP A 66 -7.60 17.83 -4.56
CA ASP A 66 -6.37 17.01 -4.49
C ASP A 66 -6.62 15.48 -4.50
N VAL A 67 -7.74 15.04 -5.08
CA VAL A 67 -8.03 13.62 -5.29
C VAL A 67 -8.03 13.36 -6.79
N PRO A 68 -7.16 12.47 -7.31
CA PRO A 68 -7.23 12.06 -8.70
C PRO A 68 -8.58 11.40 -8.99
N PHE A 69 -9.20 11.77 -10.12
CA PHE A 69 -10.53 11.24 -10.49
C PHE A 69 -10.58 9.71 -10.48
N TYR A 70 -9.59 9.06 -11.10
CA TYR A 70 -9.52 7.60 -11.17
C TYR A 70 -9.31 6.90 -9.83
N ASP A 71 -8.54 7.50 -8.93
CA ASP A 71 -8.35 6.95 -7.58
C ASP A 71 -9.68 6.97 -6.81
N MET A 72 -10.49 8.03 -6.99
CA MET A 72 -11.83 8.09 -6.42
C MET A 72 -12.76 7.04 -7.02
N ILE A 73 -12.74 6.85 -8.35
CA ILE A 73 -13.54 5.81 -9.01
C ILE A 73 -13.25 4.43 -8.40
N MET A 74 -11.99 4.01 -8.31
CA MET A 74 -11.62 2.72 -7.71
C MET A 74 -12.08 2.60 -6.26
N PHE A 75 -11.97 3.68 -5.49
CA PHE A 75 -12.48 3.70 -4.11
C PHE A 75 -14.00 3.56 -4.03
N LEU A 76 -14.76 4.26 -4.88
CA LEU A 76 -16.22 4.18 -4.91
C LEU A 76 -16.72 2.84 -5.42
N GLU A 77 -16.06 2.23 -6.41
CA GLU A 77 -16.35 0.87 -6.89
C GLU A 77 -16.17 -0.18 -5.78
N CYS A 78 -15.27 0.06 -4.82
CA CYS A 78 -15.12 -0.80 -3.64
C CYS A 78 -16.28 -0.65 -2.64
N LEU A 79 -17.02 0.46 -2.67
CA LEU A 79 -18.17 0.74 -1.80
C LEU A 79 -19.51 0.45 -2.45
N HIS A 80 -19.58 0.51 -3.78
CA HIS A 80 -20.83 0.39 -4.50
C HIS A 80 -21.38 -1.04 -4.42
N PRO A 81 -22.67 -1.25 -4.05
CA PRO A 81 -23.23 -2.59 -3.86
C PRO A 81 -23.22 -3.49 -5.10
N GLU A 82 -23.33 -2.92 -6.29
CA GLU A 82 -23.35 -3.71 -7.54
C GLU A 82 -21.97 -4.25 -7.94
N THR A 83 -20.89 -3.52 -7.61
CA THR A 83 -19.53 -3.92 -7.98
C THR A 83 -18.81 -4.60 -6.84
N LEU A 84 -18.89 -4.03 -5.63
CA LEU A 84 -18.13 -4.45 -4.45
C LEU A 84 -16.69 -4.84 -4.79
N GLN A 85 -16.02 -3.98 -5.57
CA GLN A 85 -14.77 -4.32 -6.24
C GLN A 85 -13.76 -4.92 -5.27
N ILE A 86 -13.14 -6.01 -5.68
CA ILE A 86 -12.16 -6.75 -4.87
C ILE A 86 -10.84 -5.98 -4.84
N ILE A 87 -10.18 -5.98 -3.68
CA ILE A 87 -8.84 -5.41 -3.53
C ILE A 87 -7.82 -6.34 -4.20
N THR A 88 -6.98 -5.77 -5.04
CA THR A 88 -5.93 -6.47 -5.79
C THR A 88 -4.66 -5.63 -5.82
N ASP A 89 -3.51 -6.21 -6.20
CA ASP A 89 -2.26 -5.45 -6.41
C ASP A 89 -2.44 -4.23 -7.34
N ALA A 90 -3.39 -4.30 -8.29
CA ALA A 90 -3.61 -3.25 -9.30
C ALA A 90 -4.35 -2.02 -8.77
N ASN A 91 -5.17 -2.15 -7.72
CA ASN A 91 -5.94 -1.04 -7.14
C ASN A 91 -5.60 -0.73 -5.68
N LEU A 92 -4.79 -1.57 -5.03
CA LEU A 92 -4.50 -1.50 -3.60
C LEU A 92 -3.95 -0.12 -3.19
N GLU A 93 -2.94 0.40 -3.90
CA GLU A 93 -2.28 1.65 -3.50
C GLU A 93 -3.22 2.86 -3.61
N GLN A 94 -3.99 2.94 -4.69
CA GLN A 94 -4.96 4.00 -4.94
C GLN A 94 -6.09 3.95 -3.90
N VAL A 95 -6.71 2.79 -3.75
CA VAL A 95 -7.85 2.59 -2.82
C VAL A 95 -7.42 2.83 -1.37
N ALA A 96 -6.26 2.29 -0.95
CA ALA A 96 -5.76 2.47 0.41
C ALA A 96 -5.46 3.94 0.72
N ARG A 97 -4.89 4.70 -0.23
CA ARG A 97 -4.61 6.13 -0.04
C ARG A 97 -5.88 6.95 0.16
N ILE A 98 -6.91 6.73 -0.67
CA ILE A 98 -8.19 7.43 -0.53
C ILE A 98 -8.89 7.03 0.78
N ALA A 99 -8.93 5.73 1.08
CA ALA A 99 -9.51 5.23 2.33
C ALA A 99 -8.78 5.78 3.56
N HIS A 100 -7.44 5.90 3.51
CA HIS A 100 -6.65 6.49 4.59
C HIS A 100 -6.94 7.98 4.75
N ARG A 101 -6.94 8.74 3.65
CA ARG A 101 -7.23 10.18 3.64
C ARG A 101 -8.57 10.49 4.27
N PHE A 102 -9.60 9.76 3.87
CA PHE A 102 -10.95 9.95 4.40
C PHE A 102 -11.24 9.06 5.62
N LYS A 103 -10.24 8.41 6.21
CA LYS A 103 -10.37 7.54 7.39
C LYS A 103 -11.55 6.55 7.28
N HIS A 104 -11.73 5.97 6.10
CA HIS A 104 -12.80 5.02 5.81
C HIS A 104 -12.45 3.62 6.30
N LYS A 105 -12.85 3.30 7.54
CA LYS A 105 -12.43 2.12 8.30
C LYS A 105 -12.70 0.80 7.59
N GLY A 106 -13.88 0.66 6.96
CA GLY A 106 -14.26 -0.60 6.29
C GLY A 106 -13.40 -0.94 5.08
N ILE A 107 -12.92 0.07 4.36
CA ILE A 107 -12.05 -0.14 3.18
C ILE A 107 -10.60 -0.32 3.63
N LEU A 108 -10.13 0.48 4.59
CA LEU A 108 -8.81 0.27 5.19
C LEU A 108 -8.65 -1.14 5.76
N TYR A 109 -9.66 -1.66 6.45
CA TYR A 109 -9.67 -3.03 6.95
C TYR A 109 -9.51 -4.07 5.83
N ARG A 110 -10.28 -3.92 4.73
CA ARG A 110 -10.17 -4.83 3.56
C ARG A 110 -8.79 -4.77 2.91
N CYS A 111 -8.19 -3.58 2.82
CA CYS A 111 -6.82 -3.43 2.32
C CYS A 111 -5.79 -4.06 3.26
N GLU A 112 -5.93 -3.87 4.57
CA GLU A 112 -5.03 -4.44 5.58
C GLU A 112 -5.08 -5.98 5.57
N GLU A 113 -6.29 -6.56 5.54
CA GLU A 113 -6.48 -8.01 5.45
C GLU A 113 -5.87 -8.59 4.17
N TYR A 114 -6.08 -7.93 3.03
CA TYR A 114 -5.47 -8.33 1.77
C TYR A 114 -3.94 -8.36 1.85
N ILE A 115 -3.34 -7.32 2.43
CA ILE A 115 -1.88 -7.25 2.61
C ILE A 115 -1.37 -8.37 3.52
N ILE A 116 -2.06 -8.61 4.65
CA ILE A 116 -1.71 -9.69 5.59
C ILE A 116 -1.77 -11.05 4.88
N GLU A 117 -2.82 -11.30 4.08
CA GLU A 117 -2.92 -12.50 3.27
C GLU A 117 -1.73 -12.64 2.32
N LYS A 118 -1.33 -11.55 1.64
CA LYS A 118 -0.16 -11.53 0.76
C LYS A 118 1.16 -11.82 1.48
N PHE A 119 1.30 -11.44 2.75
CA PHE A 119 2.47 -11.80 3.55
C PHE A 119 2.46 -13.28 3.94
N ASN A 120 1.28 -13.86 4.19
CA ASN A 120 1.12 -15.25 4.61
C ASN A 120 1.14 -16.26 3.45
N GLN A 121 0.86 -15.83 2.22
CA GLN A 121 0.92 -16.70 1.04
C GLN A 121 2.36 -17.22 0.81
N VAL A 122 2.47 -18.51 0.47
CA VAL A 122 3.74 -19.11 0.02
C VAL A 122 3.94 -18.70 -1.45
N PRO A 123 5.04 -18.04 -1.81
CA PRO A 123 5.23 -17.56 -3.17
C PRO A 123 5.49 -18.73 -4.13
N GLU A 124 4.84 -18.70 -5.29
CA GLU A 124 5.02 -19.68 -6.37
C GLU A 124 6.45 -19.69 -6.95
N SER A 125 7.18 -18.57 -6.84
CA SER A 125 8.58 -18.45 -7.25
C SER A 125 9.32 -17.38 -6.44
N LYS A 126 10.63 -17.57 -6.24
CA LYS A 126 11.49 -16.61 -5.52
C LYS A 126 11.57 -15.26 -6.24
N ASP A 127 11.58 -15.24 -7.57
CA ASP A 127 11.83 -14.01 -8.35
C ASP A 127 10.63 -13.04 -8.34
N ARG A 128 9.40 -13.53 -8.17
CA ARG A 128 8.19 -12.69 -8.05
C ARG A 128 7.89 -12.23 -6.62
N MET A 129 8.66 -12.73 -5.65
CA MET A 129 8.40 -12.57 -4.23
C MET A 129 8.78 -11.18 -3.71
N TYR A 130 9.86 -10.58 -4.24
CA TYR A 130 10.54 -9.45 -3.60
C TYR A 130 9.96 -8.07 -3.95
N PRO A 131 9.68 -7.74 -5.23
CA PRO A 131 9.10 -6.44 -5.56
C PRO A 131 7.73 -6.25 -4.91
N LYS A 132 6.92 -7.32 -4.90
CA LYS A 132 5.57 -7.27 -4.32
C LYS A 132 5.58 -7.14 -2.81
N PHE A 133 6.50 -7.82 -2.11
CA PHE A 133 6.56 -7.74 -0.64
C PHE A 133 6.77 -6.29 -0.15
N PHE A 134 7.76 -5.58 -0.71
CA PHE A 134 8.02 -4.20 -0.31
C PHE A 134 6.94 -3.24 -0.81
N PHE A 135 6.31 -3.51 -1.96
CA PHE A 135 5.11 -2.79 -2.38
C PHE A 135 3.99 -2.87 -1.33
N HIS A 136 3.63 -4.08 -0.88
CA HIS A 136 2.59 -4.28 0.14
C HIS A 136 2.96 -3.62 1.47
N LEU A 137 4.21 -3.79 1.91
CA LEU A 137 4.69 -3.19 3.17
C LEU A 137 4.70 -1.66 3.09
N LYS A 138 5.08 -1.09 1.95
CA LYS A 138 5.01 0.36 1.70
C LYS A 138 3.58 0.87 1.81
N VAL A 139 2.61 0.19 1.17
CA VAL A 139 1.21 0.63 1.26
C VAL A 139 0.72 0.58 2.72
N ALA A 140 1.01 -0.50 3.44
CA ALA A 140 0.64 -0.64 4.85
C ALA A 140 1.25 0.46 5.72
N ASP A 141 2.54 0.72 5.57
CA ASP A 141 3.28 1.76 6.29
C ASP A 141 2.74 3.16 5.99
N LYS A 142 2.54 3.51 4.71
CA LYS A 142 2.02 4.83 4.31
C LYS A 142 0.57 5.07 4.71
N CYS A 143 -0.22 4.02 4.89
CA CYS A 143 -1.62 4.11 5.25
C CYS A 143 -1.88 3.81 6.74
N GLU A 144 -0.82 3.71 7.55
CA GLU A 144 -0.86 3.47 9.00
C GLU A 144 -1.62 2.17 9.37
N MET A 145 -1.45 1.12 8.57
CA MET A 145 -2.03 -0.21 8.79
C MET A 145 -1.14 -1.02 9.74
N GLU A 146 -1.24 -0.73 11.03
CA GLU A 146 -0.33 -1.23 12.06
C GLU A 146 -0.21 -2.76 12.07
N LYS A 147 -1.32 -3.50 11.92
CA LYS A 147 -1.27 -4.97 11.95
C LYS A 147 -0.54 -5.52 10.75
N ALA A 148 -0.82 -4.98 9.55
CA ALA A 148 -0.08 -5.37 8.35
C ALA A 148 1.41 -5.06 8.46
N VAL A 149 1.79 -3.89 8.99
CA VAL A 149 3.21 -3.57 9.22
C VAL A 149 3.84 -4.56 10.18
N GLN A 150 3.21 -4.85 11.33
CA GLN A 150 3.73 -5.81 12.31
C GLN A 150 3.91 -7.22 11.71
N VAL A 151 2.91 -7.71 10.98
CA VAL A 151 2.97 -9.02 10.28
C VAL A 151 4.07 -9.01 9.23
N GLY A 152 4.13 -7.97 8.41
CA GLY A 152 5.12 -7.80 7.36
C GLY A 152 6.53 -7.83 7.94
N VAL A 153 6.86 -6.94 8.87
CA VAL A 153 8.16 -6.88 9.56
C VAL A 153 8.50 -8.20 10.26
N SER A 154 7.50 -8.89 10.80
CA SER A 154 7.71 -10.16 11.51
C SER A 154 7.86 -11.37 10.59
N SER A 155 7.57 -11.23 9.30
CA SER A 155 7.58 -12.33 8.35
C SER A 155 9.01 -12.84 8.12
N GLU A 156 9.20 -14.16 8.12
CA GLU A 156 10.46 -14.78 7.67
C GLU A 156 10.80 -14.40 6.22
N ARG A 157 9.81 -13.95 5.45
CA ARG A 157 9.97 -13.46 4.08
C ARG A 157 10.80 -12.19 4.03
N VAL A 158 10.74 -11.35 5.05
CA VAL A 158 11.63 -10.18 5.21
C VAL A 158 13.07 -10.68 5.21
N GLU A 159 13.39 -11.69 6.02
CA GLU A 159 14.73 -12.29 6.09
C GLU A 159 15.14 -12.91 4.75
N LYS A 160 14.24 -13.67 4.09
CA LYS A 160 14.51 -14.25 2.76
C LYS A 160 14.68 -13.19 1.67
N ALA A 161 14.00 -12.05 1.78
CA ALA A 161 14.17 -10.91 0.88
C ALA A 161 15.56 -10.27 0.95
N TYR A 162 16.28 -10.44 2.07
CA TYR A 162 17.67 -10.02 2.19
C TYR A 162 18.65 -10.92 1.44
N TYR A 163 18.44 -12.24 1.45
CA TYR A 163 19.48 -13.20 1.09
C TYR A 163 19.45 -13.68 -0.38
N SER A 164 18.54 -13.17 -1.21
CA SER A 164 18.30 -13.69 -2.57
C SER A 164 19.15 -13.04 -3.68
N GLY A 165 19.97 -12.03 -3.37
CA GLY A 165 20.87 -11.39 -4.33
C GLY A 165 22.23 -12.09 -4.44
N SER A 166 22.34 -13.04 -5.38
CA SER A 166 23.59 -13.73 -5.79
C SER A 166 24.26 -14.59 -4.72
N ASN A 167 25.03 -15.59 -5.17
CA ASN A 167 25.78 -16.51 -4.30
C ASN A 167 26.98 -15.85 -3.61
N ASP A 168 27.28 -14.61 -3.96
CA ASP A 168 28.37 -13.83 -3.40
C ASP A 168 27.95 -13.12 -2.11
N TYR A 169 28.74 -13.26 -1.04
CA TYR A 169 28.41 -12.78 0.30
C TYR A 169 28.25 -11.25 0.34
N TYR A 170 28.96 -10.53 -0.53
CA TYR A 170 28.93 -9.07 -0.62
C TYR A 170 27.74 -8.50 -1.41
N SER A 171 27.19 -9.23 -2.40
CA SER A 171 26.03 -8.77 -3.18
C SER A 171 24.69 -8.91 -2.42
N LYS A 172 24.65 -9.70 -1.35
CA LYS A 172 23.46 -9.93 -0.52
C LYS A 172 23.04 -8.72 0.33
N THR A 173 23.92 -7.74 0.53
CA THR A 173 23.60 -6.56 1.36
C THR A 173 22.95 -5.41 0.59
N LYS A 174 23.13 -5.34 -0.74
CA LYS A 174 22.62 -4.24 -1.57
C LYS A 174 21.17 -4.40 -2.07
N GLY A 175 20.65 -5.63 -2.12
CA GLY A 175 19.43 -5.93 -2.90
C GLY A 175 18.16 -5.15 -2.49
N TYR A 176 17.99 -4.87 -1.20
CA TYR A 176 16.81 -4.14 -0.70
C TYR A 176 17.07 -2.63 -0.55
N GLU A 177 18.32 -2.21 -0.34
CA GLU A 177 18.69 -0.79 -0.29
C GLU A 177 18.45 -0.11 -1.63
N ASP A 178 18.59 -0.88 -2.71
CA ASP A 178 18.28 -0.45 -4.07
C ASP A 178 16.79 -0.56 -4.42
N ASN A 179 15.96 -1.22 -3.60
CA ASN A 179 14.52 -1.37 -3.85
C ASN A 179 13.77 -0.06 -3.60
N ASP A 180 13.06 0.44 -4.62
CA ASP A 180 12.39 1.73 -4.57
C ASP A 180 11.23 1.80 -3.56
N ASP A 181 10.52 0.71 -3.31
CA ASP A 181 9.46 0.69 -2.32
C ASP A 181 10.01 0.63 -0.89
N PHE A 182 11.13 -0.10 -0.67
CA PHE A 182 11.85 -0.05 0.61
C PHE A 182 12.35 1.38 0.92
N LYS A 183 12.91 2.07 -0.08
CA LYS A 183 13.34 3.48 0.08
C LYS A 183 12.19 4.40 0.50
N LYS A 184 10.96 4.10 0.07
CA LYS A 184 9.76 4.88 0.40
C LYS A 184 9.18 4.61 1.79
N LEU A 185 9.61 3.55 2.48
CA LEU A 185 9.19 3.26 3.86
C LEU A 185 9.60 4.40 4.82
N THR A 186 8.80 4.58 5.87
CA THR A 186 9.11 5.45 7.00
C THR A 186 10.38 4.99 7.70
N ALA A 187 11.03 5.91 8.42
CA ALA A 187 12.22 5.60 9.20
C ALA A 187 11.91 4.55 10.29
N ASP A 188 10.74 4.63 10.92
CA ASP A 188 10.35 3.69 11.97
C ASP A 188 10.24 2.26 11.42
N THR A 189 9.49 2.05 10.34
CA THR A 189 9.37 0.74 9.71
C THR A 189 10.74 0.20 9.26
N LYS A 190 11.61 1.04 8.68
CA LYS A 190 12.98 0.65 8.35
C LYS A 190 13.78 0.22 9.59
N ILE A 191 13.70 0.97 10.70
CA ILE A 191 14.36 0.65 11.96
C ILE A 191 13.85 -0.69 12.50
N GLN A 192 12.54 -0.95 12.48
CA GLN A 192 11.98 -2.21 12.97
C GLN A 192 12.52 -3.40 12.17
N ILE A 193 12.57 -3.27 10.84
CA ILE A 193 13.11 -4.30 9.95
C ILE A 193 14.61 -4.54 10.22
N LEU A 194 15.42 -3.47 10.27
CA LEU A 194 16.86 -3.57 10.52
C LEU A 194 17.16 -4.14 11.91
N SER A 195 16.39 -3.74 12.92
CA SER A 195 16.51 -4.25 14.29
C SER A 195 16.21 -5.75 14.36
N ARG A 196 15.20 -6.21 13.63
CA ARG A 196 14.91 -7.65 13.52
C ARG A 196 16.08 -8.39 12.89
N ARG A 197 16.62 -7.88 11.79
CA ARG A 197 17.78 -8.47 11.11
C ARG A 197 18.98 -8.57 12.04
N LEU A 198 19.31 -7.49 12.76
CA LEU A 198 20.38 -7.49 13.74
C LEU A 198 20.21 -8.61 14.77
N ARG A 199 19.02 -8.76 15.36
CA ARG A 199 18.72 -9.85 16.30
C ARG A 199 18.87 -11.25 15.69
N SER A 200 18.47 -11.42 14.42
CA SER A 200 18.64 -12.71 13.71
C SER A 200 20.13 -13.03 13.51
N THR A 201 20.93 -12.04 13.09
CA THR A 201 22.39 -12.17 12.96
C THR A 201 23.07 -12.46 14.29
N GLU A 202 22.72 -11.76 15.37
CA GLU A 202 23.26 -12.01 16.71
C GLU A 202 22.97 -13.43 17.20
N LYS A 203 21.74 -13.93 16.98
CA LYS A 203 21.38 -15.33 17.28
C LYS A 203 22.23 -16.30 16.47
N GLY A 204 22.41 -16.04 15.18
CA GLY A 204 23.28 -16.83 14.31
C GLY A 204 24.71 -16.91 14.84
N ILE A 205 25.31 -15.77 15.21
CA ILE A 205 26.67 -15.71 15.76
C ILE A 205 26.78 -16.50 17.07
N ARG A 206 25.83 -16.33 17.99
CA ARG A 206 25.82 -17.06 19.28
C ARG A 206 25.65 -18.57 19.13
N SER A 207 25.09 -19.03 18.01
CA SER A 207 24.90 -20.45 17.72
C SER A 207 26.16 -21.14 17.19
N ILE A 208 27.23 -20.39 16.87
CA ILE A 208 28.50 -20.94 16.38
C ILE A 208 29.23 -21.64 17.54
N PRO A 209 29.52 -22.95 17.45
CA PRO A 209 30.24 -23.67 18.50
C PRO A 209 31.64 -23.09 18.73
N SER A 210 32.05 -22.92 19.99
CA SER A 210 33.35 -22.34 20.38
C SER A 210 34.58 -23.03 19.78
N LYS A 211 34.47 -24.33 19.43
CA LYS A 211 35.55 -25.09 18.76
C LYS A 211 35.82 -24.68 17.31
N ALA A 212 34.89 -24.00 16.64
CA ALA A 212 35.07 -23.52 15.27
C ALA A 212 35.91 -22.21 15.20
N LEU A 213 36.03 -21.50 16.32
CA LEU A 213 36.83 -20.26 16.42
C LEU A 213 38.30 -20.52 16.79
N SER A 214 38.67 -21.75 17.17
CA SER A 214 40.02 -22.12 17.61
C SER A 214 40.83 -22.95 16.60
N SER A 215 40.31 -23.23 15.39
CA SER A 215 40.98 -24.07 14.39
C SER A 215 41.75 -23.31 13.31
N THR A 216 41.92 -22.00 13.46
CA THR A 216 42.80 -21.17 12.61
C THR A 216 44.00 -20.67 13.41
N GLU A 217 44.85 -21.59 13.88
CA GLU A 217 46.25 -21.24 14.12
C GLU A 217 46.98 -21.24 12.76
N PRO A 218 47.59 -20.12 12.34
CA PRO A 218 48.39 -20.10 11.12
C PRO A 218 49.72 -20.82 11.35
N SER A 219 49.83 -22.06 10.89
CA SER A 219 51.06 -22.86 10.88
C SER A 219 52.08 -22.41 9.81
N LEU A 220 52.15 -21.10 9.51
CA LEU A 220 52.99 -20.54 8.45
C LEU A 220 54.24 -19.78 8.95
N TRP A 221 54.80 -20.19 10.09
CA TRP A 221 56.14 -19.76 10.50
C TRP A 221 56.95 -20.94 11.05
N ARG A 222 57.37 -21.83 10.16
CA ARG A 222 58.56 -22.67 10.35
C ARG A 222 59.38 -22.70 9.08
#